data_AF-J9G6V5-F1
#
_entry.id   AF-J9G6V5-F1
#
_cell.length_a   1.000
_cell.length_b   1.000
_cell.length_c   1.000
_cell.angle_alpha   90.00
_cell.angle_beta   90.00
_cell.angle_gamma   90.00
#
_symmetry.space_group_name_H-M   'P 1'
#
loop_
_entity.id
_entity.type
_entity.pdbx_description
1 polymer ?
#
loop_
_entity_poly.entity_id
_entity_poly.type
_entity_poly.pdbx_seq_one_letter_code
_entity_poly.pdbx_strand_id
1 'polypeptide(L)' 'MKTSIQIITRIFNFYIEGFRNMTWGRTLWIIILIKLFIMFAILRFFFFQPVLGGMEETEKQEIVAKKLLVR' A
#
# COMPACT_ATOMS: atom_id res chain seq x y z
N MET A 1 -0.25 -39.59 2.29
CA MET A 1 -0.71 -38.20 2.00
C MET A 1 -1.48 -37.53 3.16
N LYS A 2 -2.10 -38.26 4.10
CA LYS A 2 -2.84 -37.67 5.24
C LYS A 2 -1.94 -36.95 6.27
N THR A 3 -0.68 -37.35 6.39
CA THR A 3 0.28 -36.84 7.39
C THR A 3 0.78 -35.43 7.10
N SER A 4 1.02 -35.09 5.82
CA SER A 4 1.57 -33.79 5.42
C SER A 4 0.62 -32.63 5.71
N ILE A 5 -0.68 -32.86 5.50
CA ILE A 5 -1.73 -31.88 5.79
C ILE A 5 -1.79 -31.60 7.30
N GLN A 6 -1.65 -32.62 8.14
CA GLN A 6 -1.66 -32.44 9.60
C GLN A 6 -0.48 -31.61 10.11
N ILE A 7 0.71 -31.75 9.51
CA ILE A 7 1.87 -30.94 9.88
C ILE A 7 1.63 -29.46 9.53
N ILE A 8 1.11 -29.19 8.33
CA ILE A 8 0.79 -27.82 7.90
C ILE A 8 -0.29 -27.20 8.79
N THR A 9 -1.37 -27.94 9.10
CA THR A 9 -2.43 -27.48 10.00
C THR A 9 -1.89 -27.18 11.40
N ARG A 10 -0.96 -27.99 11.89
CA ARG A 10 -0.37 -27.82 13.23
C ARG A 10 0.57 -26.61 13.30
N ILE A 11 1.35 -26.37 12.24
CA ILE A 11 2.19 -25.17 12.10
C ILE A 11 1.31 -23.91 12.00
N PHE A 12 0.23 -23.98 11.23
CA PHE A 12 -0.72 -22.88 11.08
C PHE A 12 -1.41 -22.54 12.39
N ASN A 13 -1.90 -23.55 13.13
CA ASN A 13 -2.50 -23.35 14.44
C ASN A 13 -1.49 -22.79 15.43
N PHE A 14 -0.24 -23.27 15.44
CA PHE A 14 0.81 -22.70 16.30
C PHE A 14 1.10 -21.23 15.96
N TYR A 15 1.14 -20.86 14.67
CA TYR A 15 1.34 -19.48 14.25
C TYR A 15 0.17 -18.58 14.68
N ILE A 16 -1.07 -19.01 14.45
CA ILE A 16 -2.27 -18.29 14.90
C ILE A 16 -2.32 -18.18 16.42
N GLU A 17 -2.01 -19.25 17.13
CA GLU A 17 -2.09 -19.32 18.58
C GLU A 17 -0.99 -18.48 19.25
N GLY A 18 0.23 -18.53 18.71
CA GLY A 18 1.32 -17.63 19.09
C GLY A 18 0.99 -16.17 18.80
N PHE A 19 0.42 -15.89 17.62
CA PHE A 19 -0.02 -14.55 17.25
C PHE A 19 -1.14 -14.02 18.15
N ARG A 20 -2.10 -14.88 18.52
CA ARG A 20 -3.26 -14.53 19.37
C ARG A 20 -2.88 -14.33 20.83
N ASN A 21 -1.94 -15.12 21.36
CA ASN A 21 -1.50 -15.04 22.77
C ASN A 21 -0.48 -13.92 23.02
N MET A 22 0.01 -13.25 21.99
CA MET A 22 0.93 -12.12 22.14
C MET A 22 0.18 -10.81 22.43
N THR A 23 0.11 -10.44 23.71
CA THR A 23 -0.37 -9.12 24.16
C THR A 23 0.40 -7.97 23.49
N TRP A 24 1.72 -8.11 23.35
CA TRP A 24 2.59 -7.15 22.65
C TRP A 24 2.49 -7.25 21.11
N GLY A 25 2.27 -8.45 20.60
CA GLY A 25 2.23 -8.73 19.16
C GLY A 25 1.02 -8.10 18.48
N ARG A 26 -0.15 -8.13 19.13
CA ARG A 26 -1.36 -7.45 18.62
C ARG A 26 -1.12 -5.94 18.46
N THR A 27 -0.53 -5.31 19.48
CA THR A 27 -0.19 -3.88 19.44
C THR A 27 0.83 -3.60 18.34
N LEU A 28 1.88 -4.41 18.21
CA LEU A 28 2.87 -4.27 17.14
C LEU A 28 2.25 -4.38 15.75
N TRP A 29 1.35 -5.34 15.54
CA TRP A 29 0.68 -5.52 14.26
C TRP A 29 -0.23 -4.35 13.92
N ILE A 30 -0.97 -3.82 14.90
CA ILE A 30 -1.76 -2.60 14.74
C ILE A 30 -0.84 -1.43 14.35
N ILE A 31 0.32 -1.28 15.00
CA ILE A 31 1.31 -0.26 14.64
C ILE A 31 1.80 -0.43 13.20
N ILE A 32 2.13 -1.65 12.78
CA ILE A 32 2.55 -1.96 11.41
C ILE A 32 1.44 -1.60 10.41
N LEU A 33 0.20 -2.00 10.69
CA LEU A 33 -0.96 -1.73 9.85
C LEU A 33 -1.20 -0.22 9.72
N ILE A 34 -1.16 0.51 10.84
CA ILE A 34 -1.24 1.98 10.86
C ILE A 34 -0.12 2.60 10.03
N LYS A 35 1.13 2.13 10.21
CA LYS A 35 2.28 2.66 9.47
C LYS A 35 2.13 2.42 7.97
N LEU A 36 1.70 1.23 7.57
CA LEU A 36 1.42 0.90 6.17
C LEU A 36 0.29 1.76 5.60
N PHE A 37 -0.78 1.98 6.37
CA PHE A 37 -1.89 2.84 5.96
C PHE A 37 -1.43 4.30 5.79
N ILE A 38 -0.67 4.83 6.75
CA ILE A 38 -0.11 6.19 6.68
C ILE A 38 0.86 6.33 5.51
N MET A 39 1.77 5.37 5.31
CA MET A 39 2.69 5.38 4.16
C MET A 39 1.92 5.35 2.85
N PHE A 40 0.90 4.49 2.73
CA PHE A 40 0.05 4.42 1.56
C PHE A 40 -0.75 5.72 1.35
N ALA A 41 -1.29 6.30 2.42
CA ALA A 41 -2.06 7.55 2.36
C ALA A 41 -1.18 8.75 2.00
N ILE A 42 0.04 8.84 2.53
CA ILE A 42 1.00 9.90 2.19
C ILE A 42 1.45 9.74 0.73
N LEU A 43 1.86 8.53 0.31
CA LEU A 43 2.20 8.31 -1.08
C LEU A 43 0.99 8.60 -1.97
N ARG A 44 -0.21 8.16 -1.61
CA ARG A 44 -1.42 8.41 -2.40
C ARG A 44 -1.77 9.91 -2.46
N PHE A 45 -1.77 10.61 -1.34
CA PHE A 45 -2.10 12.03 -1.31
C PHE A 45 -1.00 12.84 -1.99
N PHE A 46 0.27 12.62 -1.66
CA PHE A 46 1.39 13.37 -2.22
C PHE A 46 1.78 12.96 -3.65
N PHE A 47 1.53 11.73 -4.12
CA PHE A 47 1.75 11.40 -5.55
C PHE A 47 0.53 11.75 -6.41
N PHE A 48 -0.70 11.63 -5.91
CA PHE A 48 -1.89 11.93 -6.73
C PHE A 48 -2.31 13.40 -6.70
N GLN A 49 -2.06 14.16 -5.62
CA GLN A 49 -2.40 15.60 -5.57
C GLN A 49 -1.56 16.46 -6.53
N PRO A 50 -0.21 16.34 -6.67
CA PRO A 50 0.53 17.10 -7.68
C PRO A 50 0.27 16.60 -9.10
N VAL A 51 -0.25 15.38 -9.27
CA VAL A 51 -0.76 14.87 -10.57
C VAL A 51 -2.12 15.47 -10.92
N LEU A 52 -2.93 15.89 -9.94
CA LEU A 52 -4.31 16.36 -10.16
C LEU A 52 -4.57 17.85 -9.85
N GLY A 53 -3.66 18.56 -9.18
CA GLY A 53 -3.95 19.87 -8.59
C GLY A 53 -2.91 20.96 -8.79
N GLY A 54 -1.99 20.81 -9.76
CA GLY A 54 -0.83 21.71 -9.86
C GLY A 54 -0.53 22.35 -11.21
N MET A 55 -1.03 21.84 -12.32
CA MET A 55 -0.97 22.50 -13.63
C MET A 55 -2.20 22.05 -14.41
N GLU A 56 -3.02 22.99 -14.86
CA GLU A 56 -4.10 22.77 -15.82
C GLU A 56 -3.59 21.85 -16.94
N GLU A 57 -4.15 20.64 -17.04
CA GLU A 57 -3.85 19.69 -18.12
C GLU A 57 -4.14 20.31 -19.50
N THR A 58 -5.04 21.30 -19.51
CA THR A 58 -5.42 22.18 -20.61
C THR A 58 -4.29 23.10 -21.08
N GLU A 59 -3.51 23.76 -20.21
CA GLU A 59 -2.43 24.68 -20.65
C GLU A 59 -1.20 23.94 -21.21
N LYS A 60 -0.85 22.77 -20.63
CA LYS A 60 0.31 21.99 -21.13
C LYS A 60 0.09 21.39 -22.51
N GLN A 61 -1.13 20.92 -22.79
CA GLN A 61 -1.43 20.39 -24.12
C GLN A 61 -1.43 21.50 -25.17
N GLU A 62 -1.94 22.68 -24.85
CA GLU A 62 -1.99 23.80 -25.79
C GLU A 62 -0.59 24.33 -26.14
N ILE A 63 0.33 24.36 -25.17
CA ILE A 63 1.73 24.77 -25.38
C ILE A 63 2.51 23.75 -26.22
N VAL A 64 2.33 22.44 -25.97
CA VAL A 64 2.97 21.39 -26.76
C VAL A 64 2.41 21.36 -28.18
N ALA A 65 1.10 21.49 -28.35
CA ALA A 65 0.46 21.61 -29.66
C ALA A 65 0.99 22.83 -30.42
N LYS A 66 1.06 24.01 -29.79
CA LYS A 66 1.67 25.21 -30.41
C LYS A 66 3.13 25.00 -30.81
N LYS A 67 3.93 24.31 -29.98
CA LYS A 67 5.35 24.04 -30.29
C LYS A 67 5.55 23.09 -31.46
N LEU A 68 4.61 22.19 -31.72
CA LEU A 68 4.67 21.24 -32.84
C LEU A 68 4.08 21.81 -34.14
N LEU A 69 3.21 22.82 -34.06
CA LEU A 69 2.62 23.49 -35.23
C LEU A 69 3.50 24.62 -35.80
N VAL A 70 4.46 25.13 -35.03
CA VAL A 70 5.36 26.25 -35.42
C VAL A 70 6.73 25.76 -35.92
N ARG A 71 6.96 24.45 -35.96
CA ARG A 71 8.13 23.82 -36.59
C ARG A 71 7.73 23.11 -37.87
#